data_AF-A0A7X4I0B1-F1
#
_entry.id   AF-A0A7X4I0B1-F1
#
_cell.length_a   1.000
_cell.length_b   1.000
_cell.length_c   1.000
_cell.angle_alpha   90.00
_cell.angle_beta   90.00
_cell.angle_gamma   90.00
#
_symmetry.space_group_name_H-M   'P 1'
#
loop_
_entity.id
_entity.type
_entity.pdbx_description
1 polymer ?
#
loop_
_entity_poly.entity_id
_entity_poly.type
_entity_poly.pdbx_seq_one_letter_code
_entity_poly.pdbx_strand_id
1 'polypeptide(L)' 'MIVDTSAVLAVLFREADAAHYARIIATASPCRLSVANLLEASAEHGH' A
#
# COMPACT_ATOMS: atom_id res chain seq x y z
N MET A 1 -1.30 5.59 11.02
CA MET A 1 -1.22 6.04 9.61
C MET A 1 -2.32 5.35 8.83
N ILE A 2 -3.05 6.08 7.96
CA ILE A 2 -3.93 5.46 6.96
C ILE A 2 -3.09 5.30 5.70
N VAL A 3 -2.90 4.07 5.23
CA VAL A 3 -2.10 3.78 4.03
C VAL A 3 -2.98 3.86 2.80
N ASP A 4 -2.66 4.75 1.87
CA ASP A 4 -3.33 4.87 0.58
C ASP A 4 -3.05 3.68 -0.34
N THR A 5 -3.98 3.30 -1.22
CA THR A 5 -3.78 2.18 -2.16
C THR A 5 -2.57 2.44 -3.04
N SER A 6 -2.36 3.67 -3.51
CA SER A 6 -1.22 4.01 -4.38
C SER A 6 0.13 3.73 -3.72
N ALA A 7 0.27 3.95 -2.41
CA ALA A 7 1.49 3.64 -1.67
C ALA A 7 1.72 2.12 -1.56
N VAL A 8 0.66 1.32 -1.45
CA VAL A 8 0.75 -0.15 -1.47
C VAL A 8 1.10 -0.65 -2.88
N LEU A 9 0.44 -0.12 -3.91
CA LEU A 9 0.71 -0.47 -5.30
C LEU A 9 2.14 -0.09 -5.71
N ALA A 10 2.63 1.06 -5.27
CA ALA A 10 4.02 1.47 -5.51
C ALA A 10 5.03 0.46 -4.96
N VAL A 11 4.77 -0.12 -3.78
CA VAL A 11 5.59 -1.19 -3.20
C VAL A 11 5.45 -2.50 -3.99
N LEU A 12 4.22 -2.90 -4.34
CA LEU A 12 3.94 -4.15 -5.06
C LEU A 12 4.51 -4.16 -6.49
N PHE A 13 4.39 -3.05 -7.20
CA PHE A 13 4.87 -2.90 -8.58
C PHE A 13 6.30 -2.39 -8.68
N ARG A 14 7.00 -2.19 -7.55
CA ARG A 14 8.40 -1.72 -7.48
C ARG A 14 8.63 -0.40 -8.22
N GLU A 15 7.70 0.52 -8.05
CA GLU A 15 7.80 1.89 -8.56
C GLU A 15 9.01 2.62 -7.96
N ALA A 16 9.41 3.75 -8.55
CA ALA A 16 10.62 4.48 -8.15
C ALA A 16 10.68 4.84 -6.65
N ASP A 17 9.52 5.06 -6.02
CA ASP A 17 9.42 5.45 -4.61
C ASP A 17 9.13 4.26 -3.66
N ALA A 18 9.12 3.01 -4.17
CA ALA A 18 8.74 1.82 -3.42
C ALA A 18 9.50 1.65 -2.08
N ALA A 19 10.80 1.92 -2.07
CA ALA A 19 11.63 1.78 -0.87
C ALA A 19 11.26 2.80 0.22
N HIS A 20 10.86 4.00 -0.19
CA HIS A 20 10.43 5.06 0.73
C HIS A 20 9.10 4.68 1.38
N TYR A 21 8.11 4.27 0.58
CA TYR A 21 6.81 3.82 1.10
C TYR A 21 6.92 2.58 1.98
N ALA A 22 7.72 1.57 1.59
CA ALA A 22 7.92 0.37 2.42
C ALA A 22 8.48 0.71 3.81
N ARG A 23 9.42 1.65 3.90
CA ARG A 23 10.00 2.10 5.17
C ARG A 23 8.97 2.83 6.03
N ILE A 24 8.17 3.71 5.45
CA ILE A 24 7.14 4.46 6.18
C ILE A 24 6.06 3.50 6.68
N ILE A 25 5.59 2.56 5.84
CA ILE A 25 4.58 1.56 6.22
C ILE A 25 5.09 0.67 7.36
N ALA A 26 6.34 0.21 7.30
CA ALA A 26 6.92 -0.66 8.33
C ALA A 26 7.16 0.05 9.67
N THR A 27 7.42 1.37 9.64
CA THR A 27 7.69 2.16 10.86
C THR A 27 6.45 2.82 11.45
N ALA A 28 5.33 2.83 10.71
CA ALA A 28 4.08 3.38 11.17
C ALA A 28 3.36 2.42 12.14
N SER A 29 3.28 2.78 13.42
CA SER A 29 2.42 2.08 14.39
C SER A 29 1.45 3.06 15.07
N PRO A 30 0.11 2.86 14.99
CA PRO A 30 -0.58 1.77 14.31
C PRO A 30 -0.68 1.99 12.78
N CYS A 31 -0.31 0.96 12.00
CA CYS A 31 -0.54 0.88 10.56
C CYS A 31 -1.99 0.44 10.33
N ARG A 32 -2.84 1.33 9.84
CA ARG A 32 -4.24 1.02 9.51
C ARG A 32 -4.37 1.10 8.00
N LEU A 33 -4.78 -0.01 7.39
CA LEU A 33 -5.09 -0.06 5.97
C LEU A 33 -6.61 0.09 5.81
N SER A 34 -7.04 0.98 4.91
CA SER A 34 -8.47 1.20 4.64
C SER A 34 -9.08 -0.03 3.98
N VAL A 35 -10.26 -0.47 4.44
CA VAL A 35 -10.99 -1.60 3.83
C VAL A 35 -11.25 -1.37 2.34
N ALA A 36 -11.45 -0.11 1.93
CA ALA A 36 -11.60 0.24 0.51
C ALA A 36 -10.32 -0.02 -0.30
N ASN A 37 -9.15 0.27 0.28
CA ASN A 37 -7.86 0.10 -0.38
C ASN A 37 -7.49 -1.39 -0.50
N LEU A 38 -7.89 -2.20 0.49
CA LEU A 38 -7.77 -3.66 0.41
C LEU A 38 -8.65 -4.23 -0.71
N LEU A 39 -9.88 -3.72 -0.84
CA LEU A 39 -10.82 -4.15 -1.86
C LEU A 39 -10.33 -3.80 -3.27
N GLU A 40 -9.84 -2.59 -3.47
CA GLU A 40 -9.26 -2.14 -4.75
C GLU A 40 -8.06 -3.00 -5.14
N ALA A 41 -7.08 -3.19 -4.26
CA ALA A 41 -5.91 -4.04 -4.54
C ALA A 41 -6.27 -5.51 -4.83
N SER A 42 -7.36 -6.02 -4.23
CA SER A 42 -7.84 -7.39 -4.47
C SER A 42 -8.62 -7.52 -5.79
N ALA A 43 -9.34 -6.47 -6.19
CA ALA A 43 -10.09 -6.43 -7.44
C ALA A 43 -9.17 -6.31 -8.66
N GLU A 44 -8.05 -5.59 -8.53
CA GLU A 44 -7.07 -5.35 -9.61
C GLU A 44 -6.23 -6.62 -9.95
N HIS A 45 -6.23 -7.65 -9.08
CA HIS A 45 -5.56 -8.94 -9.29
C HIS A 45 -6.52 -10.06 -9.74
N GLY A 46 -7.78 -9.73 -10.03
CA GLY A 46 -8.79 -10.68 -10.53
C GLY A 46 -8.93 -10.67 -12.05
N HIS A 47 -7.85 -10.97 -12.79
CA HIS A 47 -7.91 -11.40 -14.19
C HIS A 47 -6.85 -12.46 -14.47
#